data_AF-A0A0S8KX20-F1
#
_entry.id   AF-A0A0S8KX20-F1
#
_cell.length_a   1.000
_cell.length_b   1.000
_cell.length_c   1.000
_cell.angle_alpha   90.00
_cell.angle_beta   90.00
_cell.angle_gamma   90.00
#
_symmetry.space_group_name_H-M   'P 1'
#
loop_
_entity.id
_entity.type
_entity.pdbx_description
1 polymer ?
#
loop_
_entity_poly.entity_id
_entity_poly.type
_entity_poly.pdbx_seq_one_letter_code
_entity_poly.pdbx_strand_id
1 'polypeptide(L)' 'MNTSVKKIISYFMIILVLVFTIIALLGIWEIISLEDIIKKMFVSLMVVFAAAAVILFIFSVLIRDQEPEKLDKPD' A
#
# COMPACT_ATOMS: atom_id res chain seq x y z
N MET A 1 23.80 4.96 6.96
CA MET A 1 22.78 6.02 6.80
C MET A 1 21.87 5.96 8.01
N ASN A 2 21.69 7.06 8.75
CA ASN A 2 20.93 7.06 10.00
C ASN A 2 19.57 6.38 9.81
N THR A 3 19.30 5.36 10.61
CA THR A 3 18.07 4.54 10.59
C THR A 3 16.79 5.39 10.68
N SER A 4 16.89 6.59 11.26
CA SER A 4 15.84 7.61 11.29
C SER A 4 15.40 8.07 9.89
N VAL A 5 16.34 8.28 8.96
CA VAL A 5 16.04 8.69 7.58
C VAL A 5 15.36 7.56 6.82
N LYS A 6 15.82 6.33 7.02
CA LYS A 6 15.22 5.14 6.41
C LYS A 6 13.76 4.95 6.88
N LYS A 7 13.51 5.12 8.18
CA LYS A 7 12.15 5.13 8.76
C LYS A 7 11.27 6.24 8.21
N ILE A 8 11.81 7.46 8.05
CA ILE A 8 11.04 8.59 7.52
C ILE A 8 10.59 8.33 6.08
N ILE A 9 11.47 7.78 5.24
CA ILE A 9 11.17 7.50 3.83
C ILE A 9 10.15 6.37 3.72
N SER A 10 10.31 5.31 4.52
CA SER A 10 9.33 4.21 4.55
C SER A 10 7.95 4.70 5.01
N TYR A 11 7.87 5.51 6.08
CA TYR A 11 6.59 6.01 6.58
C TYR A 11 5.93 6.99 5.60
N PHE A 12 6.72 7.84 4.93
CA PHE A 12 6.25 8.76 3.90
C PHE A 12 5.68 8.02 2.69
N MET A 13 6.37 6.98 2.20
CA MET A 13 5.86 6.14 1.09
C MET A 13 4.54 5.47 1.46
N ILE A 14 4.40 4.95 2.69
CA ILE A 14 3.16 4.31 3.16
C ILE A 14 2.00 5.30 3.15
N ILE A 15 2.18 6.47 3.78
CA ILE A 15 1.12 7.49 3.88
C ILE A 15 0.70 7.97 2.50
N LEU A 16 1.66 8.27 1.63
CA LEU A 16 1.39 8.78 0.29
C LEU A 16 0.51 7.79 -0.50
N VAL A 17 0.87 6.50 -0.46
CA VAL A 17 0.13 5.42 -1.12
C VAL A 17 -1.27 5.25 -0.53
N LEU A 18 -1.39 5.31 0.79
CA LEU A 18 -2.66 5.18 1.48
C LEU A 18 -3.63 6.28 1.06
N VAL A 19 -3.14 7.52 1.00
CA VAL A 19 -3.91 8.69 0.55
C VAL A 19 -4.36 8.53 -0.90
N PHE A 20 -3.45 8.14 -1.81
CA PHE A 20 -3.81 7.90 -3.21
C PHE A 20 -4.85 6.79 -3.38
N THR A 21 -4.74 5.72 -2.58
CA THR A 21 -5.70 4.61 -2.61
C THR A 21 -7.09 5.07 -2.20
N ILE A 22 -7.19 5.84 -1.11
CA ILE A 22 -8.46 6.39 -0.62
C ILE A 22 -9.08 7.35 -1.65
N ILE A 23 -8.29 8.27 -2.22
CA ILE A 23 -8.75 9.21 -3.25
C ILE A 23 -9.23 8.46 -4.49
N ALA A 24 -8.51 7.44 -4.95
CA ALA A 24 -8.91 6.63 -6.10
C ALA A 24 -10.24 5.91 -5.85
N LEU A 25 -10.43 5.32 -4.67
CA LEU A 25 -11.69 4.67 -4.28
C LEU A 25 -12.85 5.68 -4.22
N LEU A 26 -12.64 6.85 -3.61
CA LEU A 26 -13.64 7.93 -3.55
C LEU A 26 -13.96 8.50 -4.93
N GLY A 27 -12.99 8.60 -5.84
CA GLY A 27 -13.18 9.08 -7.21
C GLY A 27 -13.99 8.11 -8.07
N ILE A 28 -13.85 6.80 -7.90
CA ILE A 28 -14.68 5.81 -8.63
C ILE A 28 -16.13 5.86 -8.15
N TRP A 29 -16.32 6.01 -6.84
CA TRP A 29 -17.62 6.08 -6.18
C TRP A 29 -18.29 7.46 -6.32
N GLU A 30 -18.07 8.19 -7.42
CA GLU A 30 -18.92 9.32 -7.79
C GLU A 30 -20.40 8.89 -7.72
N ILE A 31 -21.06 9.43 -6.69
CA ILE A 31 -22.46 9.41 -6.26
C ILE A 31 -23.42 8.83 -7.33
N ILE A 32 -23.65 7.52 -7.22
CA ILE A 32 -24.72 6.67 -7.78
C ILE A 32 -25.37 7.17 -9.10
N SER A 33 -24.86 6.67 -10.23
CA SER A 33 -25.61 6.53 -11.51
C SER A 33 -25.67 5.04 -11.87
N LEU A 34 -26.88 4.46 -11.85
CA LEU A 34 -27.12 3.02 -12.00
C LEU A 34 -26.76 2.45 -13.39
N GLU A 35 -26.55 3.32 -14.38
CA GLU A 35 -26.33 2.95 -15.78
C GLU A 35 -24.88 2.48 -16.06
N ASP A 36 -23.90 2.90 -15.24
CA ASP A 36 -22.48 2.56 -15.42
C ASP A 36 -21.92 1.58 -14.37
N ILE A 37 -22.79 0.89 -13.61
CA ILE A 37 -22.39 -0.01 -12.51
C ILE A 37 -21.36 -1.05 -12.96
N ILE A 38 -21.57 -1.69 -14.11
CA ILE A 38 -20.67 -2.73 -14.63
C ILE A 38 -19.26 -2.16 -14.88
N LYS A 39 -19.15 -0.97 -15.48
CA LYS A 39 -17.86 -0.31 -15.70
C LYS A 39 -17.22 0.11 -14.39
N LYS A 40 -17.98 0.69 -13.46
CA LYS A 40 -17.49 1.10 -12.13
C LYS A 40 -17.01 -0.09 -11.30
N MET A 41 -17.61 -1.27 -11.43
CA MET A 41 -17.13 -2.51 -10.81
C MET A 41 -15.78 -2.94 -11.39
N PHE A 42 -15.61 -2.91 -12.72
CA PHE A 42 -14.34 -3.23 -13.36
C PHE A 42 -13.21 -2.26 -12.97
N VAL A 43 -13.52 -0.96 -12.88
CA VAL A 43 -12.56 0.06 -12.46
C VAL A 43 -12.21 -0.09 -10.97
N SER A 44 -13.19 -0.40 -10.11
CA SER A 44 -12.94 -0.72 -8.70
C SER A 44 -12.02 -1.94 -8.56
N LEU A 45 -12.23 -2.98 -9.36
CA LEU A 45 -11.39 -4.16 -9.38
C LEU A 45 -9.94 -3.82 -9.79
N MET A 46 -9.77 -2.96 -10.79
CA MET A 46 -8.47 -2.47 -11.23
C MET A 46 -7.77 -1.61 -10.15
N VAL A 47 -8.51 -0.79 -9.42
CA VAL A 47 -7.97 0.00 -8.30
C VAL A 47 -7.61 -0.88 -7.11
N VAL A 48 -8.42 -1.88 -6.77
CA VAL A 48 -8.07 -2.87 -5.74
C VAL A 48 -6.81 -3.66 -6.15
N PHE A 49 -6.68 -4.02 -7.42
CA PHE A 49 -5.49 -4.68 -7.95
C PHE A 49 -4.24 -3.79 -7.83
N ALA A 50 -4.34 -2.52 -8.22
CA ALA A 50 -3.26 -1.55 -8.06
C ALA A 50 -2.90 -1.35 -6.58
N ALA A 51 -3.91 -1.20 -5.70
CA ALA A 51 -3.71 -1.07 -4.25
C ALA A 51 -2.99 -2.28 -3.66
N ALA A 52 -3.34 -3.49 -4.08
CA ALA A 52 -2.65 -4.71 -3.65
C ALA A 52 -1.16 -4.71 -4.05
N ALA A 53 -0.84 -4.28 -5.28
CA ALA A 53 0.55 -4.14 -5.72
C ALA A 53 1.31 -3.13 -4.86
N VAL A 54 0.68 -2.02 -4.47
CA VAL A 54 1.36 -1.04 -3.60
C VAL A 54 1.50 -1.53 -2.16
N ILE A 55 0.52 -2.26 -1.62
CA ILE A 55 0.63 -2.92 -0.31
C ILE A 55 1.77 -3.94 -0.31
N LEU A 56 1.89 -4.76 -1.35
CA LEU A 56 3.01 -5.71 -1.52
C LEU A 56 4.35 -4.99 -1.63
N PHE A 57 4.40 -3.87 -2.36
CA PHE A 57 5.60 -3.03 -2.46
C PHE A 57 6.01 -2.48 -1.10
N ILE A 58 5.04 -1.95 -0.33
CA ILE A 58 5.24 -1.49 1.04
C ILE A 58 5.77 -2.62 1.93
N PHE A 59 5.15 -3.81 1.90
CA PHE A 59 5.61 -4.96 2.66
C PHE A 59 7.03 -5.38 2.27
N SER A 60 7.35 -5.45 0.97
CA SER A 60 8.69 -5.78 0.49
C SER A 60 9.76 -4.81 1.00
N VAL A 61 9.45 -3.52 1.06
CA VAL A 61 10.36 -2.49 1.57
C VAL A 61 10.48 -2.53 3.10
N LEU A 62 9.37 -2.72 3.83
CA LEU A 62 9.33 -2.78 5.30
C LEU A 62 9.94 -4.07 5.88
N ILE A 63 9.59 -5.25 5.34
CA ILE A 63 10.04 -6.57 5.83
C ILE A 63 11.55 -6.72 5.71
N ARG A 64 12.17 -6.00 4.78
CA ARG A 64 13.63 -6.01 4.61
C ARG A 64 14.40 -5.39 5.79
N ASP A 65 13.71 -4.66 6.69
CA ASP A 65 14.29 -4.11 7.92
C ASP A 65 13.95 -4.93 9.19
N GLN A 66 13.28 -6.07 9.05
CA GLN A 66 12.95 -7.00 10.14
C GLN A 66 13.70 -8.32 9.92
N GLU A 67 15.04 -8.28 9.82
CA GLU A 67 15.80 -9.52 10.02
C GLU A 67 15.64 -9.95 11.48
N PRO A 68 15.15 -11.17 11.78
CA PRO A 68 15.27 -11.71 13.12
C PRO A 68 16.76 -11.91 13.39
N GLU A 69 17.27 -11.13 14.34
CA GLU A 69 18.55 -11.36 15.01
C GLU A 69 18.68 -12.86 15.26
N LYS A 70 19.64 -13.49 14.58
CA LYS A 70 19.94 -14.91 14.74
C LYS A 70 20.11 -15.14 16.24
N LEU A 71 19.27 -16.01 16.79
CA LEU A 71 19.53 -16.69 18.06
C LEU A 71 20.80 -17.53 17.88
N ASP A 72 21.95 -16.87 18.02
CA ASP A 72 23.21 -17.49 18.38
C ASP A 72 23.06 -17.89 19.85
N LYS A 73 22.77 -19.17 20.08
CA LYS A 73 22.88 -19.74 21.41
C LYS A 73 24.24 -20.43 21.47
N PRO A 74 25.16 -19.98 22.34
CA PRO A 74 26.37 -20.72 22.66
C PRO A 74 26.04 -21.93 23.55
N ASP A 75 27.01 -22.84 23.64
CA ASP A 75 27.14 -24.01 24.53
C ASP A 75 27.02 -25.37 23.80
#